data_AF-A0AAN5D7Q9-F1
#
_entry.id   AF-A0AAN5D7Q9-F1
#
_cell.length_a   1.000
_cell.length_b   1.000
_cell.length_c   1.000
_cell.angle_alpha   90.00
_cell.angle_beta   90.00
_cell.angle_gamma   90.00
#
_symmetry.space_group_name_H-M   'P 1'
#
loop_
_entity.id
_entity.type
_entity.pdbx_description
1 polymer ?
#
loop_
_entity_poly.entity_id
_entity_poly.type
_entity_poly.pdbx_seq_one_letter_code
_entity_poly.pdbx_strand_id
1 'polypeptide(L)'
;TDFHNISRAVLLRPAPSVYCSLLRILRWATAIVFGEVSQTEESLWAQERVTLIAVLVLKTLRFYTETLYPSEARAEDSLEMAEPAIAMFDAIHSIFEAANDCEGAELDQPRLYVVEECIGSLVASSHLLLASPAILASQLSQYMGATRNEWRLTALLHAMPNSDELLSFFPDVVAAKPRPPMYQRMTKRLPPISDRCRSATSLHNILSFLFDVAFSRNGRTENNAVASSYSLERISQVLIREIAKELVKGDFAHTGTPALMNTPCRFRRRTVGACWDMASGAPDAIALRVDRPGVMVAGIGVYCSGAEYTATYTIEMFKADLTDTNSEEKWELVEKVTHLVSANEGRDTANLKFNRVVALDPAMTYMIQIASLDGGKTFAGENGASSVRLCNGARITFGNADSSRSQNGTCLARGQIPHLLYSIKDDAVRGSRSNDEERLSRAFCQLLRLMTAKVGEAVTAGTLTTSARDLVSAIACFSMVYMEAQPKRALEVVAIVDHLLPMVSSVNGVAKQASSASDYFDGTHRDSLLDRRIDASLHSIDRAECSVRVR
;
A
#
# COMPACT_ATOMS: atom_id res chain seq x y z
N THR A 1 21.14 -37.78 -23.79
CA THR A 1 21.53 -36.36 -24.00
C THR A 1 20.34 -35.65 -24.62
N ASP A 2 19.30 -35.43 -23.82
CA ASP A 2 18.03 -34.86 -24.30
C ASP A 2 18.02 -33.35 -24.09
N PHE A 3 18.52 -32.62 -25.08
CA PHE A 3 18.48 -31.16 -25.13
C PHE A 3 17.05 -30.59 -25.30
N HIS A 4 16.04 -31.44 -25.54
CA HIS A 4 14.67 -30.99 -25.82
C HIS A 4 13.81 -30.66 -24.59
N ASN A 5 14.28 -30.95 -23.36
CA ASN A 5 13.55 -30.68 -22.11
C ASN A 5 14.28 -29.74 -21.14
N ILE A 6 15.28 -28.99 -21.61
CA ILE A 6 15.92 -27.97 -20.76
C ILE A 6 14.97 -26.77 -20.69
N SER A 7 14.33 -26.55 -19.53
CA SER A 7 13.51 -25.36 -19.34
C SER A 7 14.37 -24.10 -19.54
N ARG A 8 13.81 -23.03 -20.10
CA ARG A 8 14.50 -21.73 -20.23
C ARG A 8 15.16 -21.29 -18.90
N ALA A 9 14.59 -21.69 -17.77
CA ALA A 9 15.14 -21.39 -16.45
C ALA A 9 16.48 -22.08 -16.16
N VAL A 10 16.77 -23.25 -16.76
CA VAL A 10 18.06 -23.95 -16.58
C VAL A 10 19.16 -23.35 -17.45
N LEU A 11 18.83 -22.88 -18.66
CA LEU A 11 19.78 -22.19 -19.56
C LEU A 11 20.19 -20.80 -19.04
N LEU A 12 19.35 -20.18 -18.21
CA LEU A 12 19.57 -18.84 -17.67
C LEU A 12 20.20 -18.84 -16.27
N ARG A 13 20.52 -20.00 -15.68
CA ARG A 13 21.27 -20.10 -14.43
C ARG A 13 22.78 -20.05 -14.71
N PRO A 14 23.47 -18.92 -14.47
CA PRO A 14 24.91 -18.86 -14.67
C PRO A 14 25.62 -19.75 -13.64
N ALA A 15 26.71 -20.40 -14.08
CA ALA A 15 27.61 -21.06 -13.14
C ALA A 15 28.26 -20.02 -12.21
N PRO A 16 28.51 -20.34 -10.93
CA PRO A 16 29.19 -19.43 -9.98
C PRO A 16 30.53 -18.90 -10.51
N SER A 17 31.27 -19.71 -11.28
CA SER A 17 32.54 -19.34 -11.89
C SER A 17 32.41 -18.21 -12.92
N VAL A 18 31.31 -18.16 -13.68
CA VAL A 18 31.02 -17.08 -14.64
C VAL A 18 30.77 -15.78 -13.87
N TYR A 19 29.99 -15.85 -12.80
CA TYR A 19 29.70 -14.70 -11.95
C TYR A 19 30.98 -14.13 -11.31
N CYS A 20 31.84 -14.99 -10.74
CA CYS A 20 33.13 -14.57 -10.19
C CYS A 20 34.07 -13.98 -11.24
N SER A 21 34.04 -14.50 -12.47
CA SER A 21 34.86 -13.98 -13.57
C SER A 21 34.41 -12.57 -13.98
N LEU A 22 33.09 -12.35 -14.06
CA LEU A 22 32.52 -11.02 -14.30
C LEU A 22 32.89 -10.04 -13.19
N LEU A 23 32.84 -10.44 -11.91
CA LEU A 23 33.29 -9.58 -10.80
C LEU A 23 34.78 -9.22 -10.88
N ARG A 24 35.64 -10.12 -11.36
CA ARG A 24 37.07 -9.81 -11.59
C ARG A 24 37.24 -8.78 -12.70
N ILE A 25 36.50 -8.92 -13.80
CA ILE A 25 36.51 -7.93 -14.89
C ILE A 25 36.02 -6.58 -14.38
N LEU A 26 34.95 -6.56 -13.56
CA LEU A 26 34.43 -5.33 -12.97
C LEU A 26 35.49 -4.64 -12.11
N ARG A 27 36.16 -5.36 -11.19
CA ARG A 27 37.22 -4.80 -10.34
C ARG A 27 38.39 -4.23 -11.16
N TRP A 28 38.81 -4.93 -12.20
CA TRP A 28 39.83 -4.43 -13.13
C TRP A 28 39.37 -3.15 -13.82
N ALA A 29 38.13 -3.11 -14.30
CA ALA A 29 37.57 -1.94 -14.97
C ALA A 29 37.45 -0.74 -14.02
N THR A 30 36.97 -0.95 -12.79
CA THR A 30 36.87 0.09 -11.75
C THR A 30 38.21 0.73 -11.45
N ALA A 31 39.28 -0.07 -11.32
CA ALA A 31 40.63 0.44 -11.04
C ALA A 31 41.16 1.38 -12.14
N ILE A 32 40.77 1.15 -13.39
CA ILE A 32 41.17 2.01 -14.52
C ILE A 32 40.28 3.25 -14.61
N VAL A 33 38.95 3.08 -14.47
CA VAL A 33 37.99 4.18 -14.62
C VAL A 33 38.14 5.23 -13.51
N PHE A 34 38.37 4.79 -12.28
CA PHE A 34 38.53 5.67 -11.10
C PHE A 34 40.00 5.87 -10.70
N GLY A 35 40.95 5.33 -11.47
CA GLY A 35 42.37 5.54 -11.25
C GLY A 35 42.85 6.94 -11.68
N GLU A 36 44.14 7.20 -11.47
CA GLU A 36 44.80 8.41 -11.99
C GLU A 36 44.85 8.36 -13.52
N VAL A 37 44.16 9.29 -14.17
CA VAL A 37 44.09 9.38 -15.63
C VAL A 37 45.05 10.47 -16.11
N SER A 38 46.02 10.08 -16.93
CA SER A 38 46.83 11.03 -17.70
C SER A 38 45.93 11.79 -18.68
N GLN A 39 46.11 13.10 -18.82
CA GLN A 39 45.34 13.96 -19.76
C GLN A 39 45.76 13.75 -21.24
N THR A 40 46.26 12.57 -21.60
CA THR A 40 46.59 12.19 -22.97
C THR A 40 45.37 11.61 -23.68
N GLU A 41 45.20 11.88 -24.97
CA GLU A 41 44.06 11.38 -25.76
C GLU A 41 43.93 9.85 -25.70
N GLU A 42 45.06 9.12 -25.73
CA GLU A 42 45.07 7.66 -25.62
C GLU A 42 44.53 7.16 -24.26
N SER A 43 44.83 7.89 -23.18
CA SER A 43 44.40 7.54 -21.83
C SER A 43 42.91 7.80 -21.64
N LEU A 44 42.39 8.90 -22.19
CA LEU A 44 40.96 9.22 -22.19
C LEU A 44 40.15 8.20 -23.02
N TRP A 45 40.65 7.83 -24.21
CA TRP A 45 40.01 6.80 -25.04
C TRP A 45 40.01 5.42 -24.36
N ALA A 46 41.11 5.07 -23.68
CA ALA A 46 41.17 3.86 -22.88
C ALA A 46 40.14 3.87 -21.74
N GLN A 47 40.00 5.00 -21.03
CA GLN A 47 39.02 5.19 -19.96
C GLN A 47 37.59 4.98 -20.48
N GLU A 48 37.21 5.58 -21.60
CA GLU A 48 35.86 5.43 -22.20
C GLU A 48 35.56 3.97 -22.58
N ARG A 49 36.52 3.28 -23.20
CA ARG A 49 36.37 1.86 -23.57
C ARG A 49 36.20 0.98 -22.35
N VAL A 50 36.94 1.24 -21.29
CA VAL A 50 36.83 0.46 -20.04
C VAL A 50 35.55 0.79 -19.29
N THR A 51 35.06 2.04 -19.34
CA THR A 51 33.72 2.41 -18.86
C THR A 51 32.63 1.57 -19.54
N LEU A 52 32.68 1.42 -20.87
CA LEU A 52 31.71 0.60 -21.59
C LEU A 52 31.74 -0.87 -21.10
N ILE A 53 32.94 -1.42 -20.88
CA ILE A 53 33.10 -2.78 -20.34
C ILE A 53 32.47 -2.87 -18.93
N ALA A 54 32.75 -1.90 -18.05
CA ALA A 54 32.19 -1.87 -16.70
C ALA A 54 30.65 -1.87 -16.72
N VAL A 55 30.04 -1.01 -17.55
CA VAL A 55 28.57 -0.91 -17.68
C VAL A 55 27.97 -2.21 -18.21
N LEU A 56 28.56 -2.83 -19.23
CA LEU A 56 28.08 -4.11 -19.76
C LEU A 56 28.17 -5.24 -18.74
N VAL A 57 29.26 -5.27 -17.95
CA VAL A 57 29.45 -6.25 -16.88
C VAL A 57 28.42 -6.05 -15.77
N LEU A 58 28.19 -4.80 -15.33
CA LEU A 58 27.15 -4.48 -14.33
C LEU A 58 25.76 -4.91 -14.80
N LYS A 59 25.37 -4.60 -16.04
CA LYS A 59 24.09 -5.04 -16.63
C LYS A 59 23.94 -6.55 -16.66
N THR A 60 25.02 -7.25 -17.00
CA THR A 60 25.04 -8.72 -17.05
C THR A 60 24.92 -9.32 -15.65
N LEU A 61 25.66 -8.80 -14.68
CA LEU A 61 25.57 -9.20 -13.28
C LEU A 61 24.17 -8.94 -12.72
N ARG A 62 23.58 -7.77 -13.00
CA ARG A 62 22.20 -7.42 -12.65
C ARG A 62 21.20 -8.44 -13.23
N PHE A 63 21.26 -8.68 -14.53
CA PHE A 63 20.38 -9.66 -15.20
C PHE A 63 20.46 -11.04 -14.54
N TYR A 64 21.67 -11.50 -14.21
CA TYR A 64 21.86 -12.75 -13.51
C TYR A 64 21.30 -12.74 -12.09
N THR A 65 21.53 -11.68 -11.32
CA THR A 65 21.00 -11.56 -9.95
C THR A 65 19.47 -11.57 -9.93
N GLU A 66 18.82 -10.82 -10.83
CA GLU A 66 17.35 -10.81 -10.97
C GLU A 66 16.78 -12.16 -11.40
N THR A 67 17.49 -12.88 -12.28
CA THR A 67 17.06 -14.20 -12.77
C THR A 67 17.22 -15.30 -11.71
N LEU A 68 18.26 -15.20 -10.88
CA LEU A 68 18.53 -16.15 -9.80
C LEU A 68 17.62 -15.94 -8.58
N TYR A 69 17.19 -14.70 -8.37
CA TYR A 69 16.34 -14.31 -7.25
C TYR A 69 15.16 -13.45 -7.73
N PRO A 70 14.15 -14.06 -8.38
CA PRO A 70 12.94 -13.34 -8.71
C PRO A 70 12.18 -12.96 -7.43
N SER A 71 11.47 -11.82 -7.45
CA SER A 71 10.75 -11.26 -6.30
C SER A 71 9.78 -12.26 -5.62
N GLU A 72 9.25 -13.22 -6.41
CA GLU A 72 8.28 -14.23 -5.97
C GLU A 72 8.92 -15.58 -5.55
N ALA A 73 10.26 -15.70 -5.54
CA ALA A 73 10.94 -16.98 -5.32
C ALA A 73 10.70 -17.58 -3.93
N ARG A 74 10.37 -18.88 -3.90
CA ARG A 74 10.35 -19.69 -2.68
C ARG A 74 11.78 -19.86 -2.14
N ALA A 75 11.91 -19.72 -0.83
CA ALA A 75 13.16 -19.49 -0.10
C ALA A 75 14.21 -20.62 -0.09
N GLU A 76 14.01 -21.72 -0.82
CA GLU A 76 14.84 -22.94 -0.69
C GLU A 76 15.73 -23.22 -1.93
N ASP A 77 15.51 -22.58 -3.08
CA ASP A 77 16.03 -23.08 -4.36
C ASP A 77 17.40 -22.53 -4.82
N SER A 78 18.07 -21.62 -4.10
CA SER A 78 19.29 -20.95 -4.61
C SER A 78 20.33 -20.51 -3.57
N LEU A 79 20.62 -21.34 -2.56
CA LEU A 79 21.64 -21.04 -1.54
C LEU A 79 23.07 -20.94 -2.10
N GLU A 80 23.39 -21.66 -3.17
CA GLU A 80 24.74 -21.71 -3.78
C GLU A 80 25.18 -20.37 -4.41
N MET A 81 24.23 -19.50 -4.76
CA MET A 81 24.49 -18.21 -5.43
C MET A 81 24.46 -17.01 -4.47
N ALA A 82 24.44 -17.24 -3.15
CA ALA A 82 24.36 -16.16 -2.16
C ALA A 82 25.69 -15.39 -2.04
N GLU A 83 26.84 -16.08 -2.03
CA GLU A 83 28.16 -15.43 -1.93
C GLU A 83 28.49 -14.55 -3.14
N PRO A 84 28.26 -14.99 -4.40
CA PRO A 84 28.50 -14.15 -5.56
C PRO A 84 27.62 -12.89 -5.56
N ALA A 85 26.34 -13.00 -5.17
CA ALA A 85 25.43 -11.85 -5.09
C ALA A 85 25.88 -10.83 -4.03
N ILE A 86 26.34 -11.29 -2.85
CA ILE A 86 26.92 -10.40 -1.83
C ILE A 86 28.17 -9.70 -2.38
N ALA A 87 29.06 -10.45 -3.05
CA ALA A 87 30.28 -9.89 -3.62
C ALA A 87 30.02 -8.86 -4.73
N MET A 88 28.88 -8.94 -5.44
CA MET A 88 28.42 -7.90 -6.37
C MET A 88 28.07 -6.61 -5.62
N PHE A 89 27.33 -6.70 -4.53
CA PHE A 89 26.98 -5.53 -3.73
C PHE A 89 28.22 -4.87 -3.12
N ASP A 90 29.17 -5.66 -2.60
CA ASP A 90 30.46 -5.15 -2.10
C ASP A 90 31.24 -4.41 -3.20
N ALA A 91 31.25 -4.95 -4.43
CA ALA A 91 31.90 -4.31 -5.57
C ALA A 91 31.24 -2.97 -5.93
N ILE A 92 29.90 -2.91 -5.92
CA ILE A 92 29.16 -1.66 -6.15
C ILE A 92 29.44 -0.63 -5.05
N HIS A 93 29.46 -1.04 -3.78
CA HIS A 93 29.80 -0.15 -2.66
C HIS A 93 31.21 0.40 -2.79
N SER A 94 32.18 -0.42 -3.21
CA SER A 94 33.55 0.03 -3.48
C SER A 94 33.63 1.03 -4.63
N ILE A 95 32.83 0.87 -5.70
CA ILE A 95 32.72 1.85 -6.78
C ILE A 95 32.20 3.19 -6.27
N PHE A 96 31.19 3.20 -5.40
CA PHE A 96 30.70 4.44 -4.80
C PHE A 96 31.73 5.11 -3.88
N GLU A 97 32.53 4.32 -3.16
CA GLU A 97 33.65 4.83 -2.36
C GLU A 97 34.67 5.53 -3.27
N ALA A 98 35.11 4.86 -4.34
CA ALA A 98 36.03 5.43 -5.31
C ALA A 98 35.48 6.70 -6.00
N ALA A 99 34.16 6.74 -6.26
CA ALA A 99 33.50 7.90 -6.83
C ALA A 99 33.41 9.08 -5.83
N ASN A 100 33.29 8.81 -4.54
CA ASN A 100 33.28 9.83 -3.49
C ASN A 100 34.68 10.39 -3.23
N ASP A 101 35.72 9.56 -3.36
CA ASP A 101 37.13 9.93 -3.14
C ASP A 101 37.74 10.74 -4.30
N CYS A 102 37.03 10.85 -5.43
CA CYS A 102 37.41 11.74 -6.53
C CYS A 102 37.24 13.21 -6.08
N GLU A 103 38.31 13.79 -5.51
CA GLU A 103 38.34 15.19 -5.09
C GLU A 103 38.29 16.17 -6.28
N GLY A 104 37.42 17.20 -6.20
CA GLY A 104 37.69 18.51 -6.83
C GLY A 104 36.90 18.93 -8.08
N ALA A 105 36.06 18.10 -8.70
CA ALA A 105 35.16 18.54 -9.79
C ALA A 105 33.94 17.61 -9.91
N GLU A 106 32.89 18.06 -10.60
CA GLU A 106 31.81 17.16 -11.03
C GLU A 106 32.43 15.92 -11.72
N LEU A 107 31.93 14.72 -11.39
CA LEU A 107 32.35 13.50 -12.08
C LEU A 107 32.26 13.72 -13.59
N ASP A 108 33.34 13.39 -14.30
CA ASP A 108 33.32 13.34 -15.75
C ASP A 108 32.31 12.29 -16.24
N GLN A 109 31.82 12.51 -17.46
CA GLN A 109 30.76 11.68 -18.04
C GLN A 109 31.04 10.16 -18.00
N PRO A 110 32.27 9.67 -18.27
CA PRO A 110 32.58 8.24 -18.21
C PRO A 110 32.45 7.64 -16.81
N ARG A 111 32.88 8.36 -15.76
CA ARG A 111 32.72 7.88 -14.37
C ARG A 111 31.27 7.95 -13.94
N LEU A 112 30.55 9.00 -14.35
CA LEU A 112 29.12 9.16 -14.05
C LEU A 112 28.31 7.98 -14.60
N TYR A 113 28.54 7.53 -15.83
CA TYR A 113 27.82 6.38 -16.40
C TYR A 113 27.97 5.08 -15.59
N VAL A 114 29.16 4.84 -15.02
CA VAL A 114 29.38 3.66 -14.16
C VAL A 114 28.59 3.81 -12.86
N VAL A 115 28.59 5.00 -12.26
CA VAL A 115 27.83 5.29 -11.03
C VAL A 115 26.33 5.16 -11.26
N GLU A 116 25.81 5.70 -12.37
CA GLU A 116 24.39 5.60 -12.72
C GLU A 116 23.94 4.15 -12.92
N GLU A 117 24.76 3.32 -13.60
CA GLU A 117 24.46 1.91 -13.76
C GLU A 117 24.55 1.14 -12.43
N CYS A 118 25.45 1.54 -11.53
CA CYS A 118 25.50 1.01 -10.16
C CYS A 118 24.21 1.32 -9.39
N ILE A 119 23.73 2.57 -9.44
CA ILE A 119 22.45 2.96 -8.83
C ILE A 119 21.31 2.13 -9.44
N GLY A 120 21.22 2.07 -10.78
CA GLY A 120 20.19 1.30 -11.48
C GLY A 120 20.20 -0.19 -11.11
N SER A 121 21.38 -0.78 -10.95
CA SER A 121 21.56 -2.18 -10.56
C SER A 121 21.10 -2.46 -9.13
N LEU A 122 21.39 -1.55 -8.19
CA LEU A 122 20.91 -1.67 -6.80
C LEU A 122 19.40 -1.45 -6.70
N VAL A 123 18.87 -0.44 -7.38
CA VAL A 123 17.44 -0.10 -7.39
C VAL A 123 16.59 -1.26 -7.92
N ALA A 124 17.09 -1.95 -8.94
CA ALA A 124 16.41 -3.11 -9.50
C ALA A 124 16.57 -4.38 -8.64
N SER A 125 17.64 -4.45 -7.83
CA SER A 125 17.86 -5.51 -6.84
C SER A 125 17.40 -5.11 -5.43
N SER A 126 16.51 -4.12 -5.31
CA SER A 126 16.07 -3.53 -4.05
C SER A 126 15.38 -4.54 -3.13
N HIS A 127 14.68 -5.54 -3.68
CA HIS A 127 14.07 -6.65 -2.94
C HIS A 127 15.11 -7.51 -2.18
N LEU A 128 16.36 -7.55 -2.65
CA LEU A 128 17.47 -8.27 -2.01
C LEU A 128 18.23 -7.40 -1.01
N LEU A 129 18.43 -6.12 -1.33
CA LEU A 129 19.21 -5.18 -0.52
C LEU A 129 18.43 -4.63 0.66
N LEU A 130 17.18 -4.27 0.42
CA LEU A 130 16.23 -3.76 1.41
C LEU A 130 15.42 -4.91 2.04
N ALA A 131 15.99 -6.10 1.98
CA ALA A 131 15.45 -7.32 2.53
C ALA A 131 15.13 -7.29 4.02
N SER A 132 15.74 -6.38 4.80
CA SER A 132 15.48 -6.26 6.23
C SER A 132 15.60 -4.81 6.71
N PRO A 133 14.64 -4.32 7.55
CA PRO A 133 14.68 -2.97 8.11
C PRO A 133 15.94 -2.72 8.93
N ALA A 134 16.49 -3.78 9.51
CA ALA A 134 17.75 -3.74 10.25
C ALA A 134 18.91 -3.31 9.35
N ILE A 135 19.01 -3.89 8.15
CA ILE A 135 20.08 -3.57 7.19
C ILE A 135 19.96 -2.11 6.76
N LEU A 136 18.75 -1.71 6.36
CA LEU A 136 18.45 -0.34 5.96
C LEU A 136 18.77 0.65 7.09
N ALA A 137 18.34 0.37 8.32
CA ALA A 137 18.62 1.22 9.48
C ALA A 137 20.12 1.35 9.77
N SER A 138 20.89 0.26 9.67
CA SER A 138 22.34 0.31 9.83
C SER A 138 23.01 1.17 8.77
N GLN A 139 22.59 1.03 7.50
CA GLN A 139 23.15 1.76 6.37
C GLN A 139 22.77 3.25 6.43
N LEU A 140 21.49 3.58 6.67
CA LEU A 140 21.02 4.95 6.84
C LEU A 140 21.70 5.65 8.02
N SER A 141 21.85 4.98 9.16
CA SER A 141 22.56 5.53 10.33
C SER A 141 24.02 5.86 10.03
N GLN A 142 24.66 5.14 9.12
CA GLN A 142 26.05 5.41 8.72
C GLN A 142 26.12 6.59 7.74
N TYR A 143 25.18 6.64 6.79
CA TYR A 143 25.22 7.55 5.64
C TYR A 143 24.61 8.94 5.92
N MET A 144 23.53 9.02 6.71
CA MET A 144 22.87 10.31 7.03
C MET A 144 23.75 11.24 7.88
N GLY A 145 24.80 10.73 8.53
CA GLY A 145 25.74 11.51 9.34
C GLY A 145 27.01 11.96 8.63
N ALA A 146 27.23 11.52 7.38
CA ALA A 146 28.44 11.82 6.62
C ALA A 146 28.29 13.12 5.81
N THR A 147 29.36 13.91 5.74
CA THR A 147 29.28 15.32 5.31
C THR A 147 29.30 15.58 3.81
N ARG A 148 29.36 14.59 2.90
CA ARG A 148 29.48 14.87 1.45
C ARG A 148 28.85 13.79 0.55
N ASN A 149 27.96 14.23 -0.35
CA ASN A 149 27.55 13.60 -1.63
C ASN A 149 27.71 12.09 -1.72
N GLU A 150 27.03 11.36 -0.86
CA GLU A 150 27.19 9.91 -0.87
C GLU A 150 26.33 9.29 -1.97
N TRP A 151 26.97 8.84 -3.06
CA TRP A 151 26.31 7.99 -4.06
C TRP A 151 25.66 6.75 -3.43
N ARG A 152 26.19 6.31 -2.28
CA ARG A 152 25.61 5.28 -1.41
C ARG A 152 24.23 5.68 -0.86
N LEU A 153 24.12 6.87 -0.29
CA LEU A 153 22.86 7.39 0.22
C LEU A 153 21.86 7.61 -0.92
N THR A 154 22.31 8.19 -2.03
CA THR A 154 21.50 8.38 -3.24
C THR A 154 20.93 7.06 -3.73
N ALA A 155 21.76 6.03 -3.89
CA ALA A 155 21.33 4.71 -4.33
C ALA A 155 20.35 4.05 -3.34
N LEU A 156 20.64 4.17 -2.05
CA LEU A 156 19.83 3.59 -0.98
C LEU A 156 18.44 4.21 -0.94
N LEU A 157 18.35 5.55 -0.92
CA LEU A 157 17.06 6.25 -0.92
C LEU A 157 16.28 6.05 -2.22
N HIS A 158 16.95 5.94 -3.36
CA HIS A 158 16.30 5.66 -4.64
C HIS A 158 15.76 4.22 -4.73
N ALA A 159 16.36 3.26 -4.00
CA ALA A 159 15.90 1.88 -3.96
C ALA A 159 14.65 1.69 -3.08
N MET A 160 14.44 2.56 -2.08
CA MET A 160 13.35 2.41 -1.09
C MET A 160 11.95 2.38 -1.70
N PRO A 161 11.54 3.30 -2.61
CA PRO A 161 10.18 3.33 -3.16
C PRO A 161 9.75 2.07 -3.93
N ASN A 162 10.69 1.23 -4.37
CA ASN A 162 10.39 0.01 -5.13
C ASN A 162 9.95 -1.17 -4.26
N SER A 163 9.98 -1.03 -2.93
CA SER A 163 9.44 -2.06 -2.03
C SER A 163 7.92 -2.01 -2.00
N ASP A 164 7.26 -3.17 -2.11
CA ASP A 164 5.79 -3.28 -2.01
C ASP A 164 5.22 -2.85 -0.64
N GLU A 165 6.06 -2.73 0.40
CA GLU A 165 5.68 -2.34 1.76
C GLU A 165 6.73 -1.39 2.37
N LEU A 166 6.76 -0.11 1.95
CA LEU A 166 7.75 0.87 2.40
C LEU A 166 7.67 1.12 3.90
N LEU A 167 6.47 1.16 4.47
CA LEU A 167 6.28 1.41 5.90
C LEU A 167 6.76 0.26 6.79
N SER A 168 6.95 -0.94 6.22
CA SER A 168 7.53 -2.08 6.96
C SER A 168 8.98 -1.85 7.38
N PHE A 169 9.65 -0.83 6.82
CA PHE A 169 10.97 -0.38 7.25
C PHE A 169 10.99 0.42 8.53
N PHE A 170 9.83 0.92 8.97
CA PHE A 170 9.69 1.78 10.14
C PHE A 170 8.92 1.01 11.24
N PRO A 171 9.62 0.20 12.06
CA PRO A 171 8.98 -0.61 13.09
C PRO A 171 8.28 0.22 14.19
N ASP A 172 8.60 1.52 14.29
CA ASP A 172 7.88 2.52 15.08
C ASP A 172 6.47 2.82 14.54
N VAL A 173 6.22 2.51 13.26
CA VAL A 173 4.95 2.78 12.56
C VAL A 173 4.17 1.49 12.29
N VAL A 174 4.81 0.46 11.72
CA VAL A 174 4.16 -0.83 11.35
C VAL A 174 4.92 -2.00 11.96
N ALA A 175 4.20 -2.99 12.50
CA ALA A 175 4.82 -4.20 13.05
C ALA A 175 5.61 -4.99 11.99
N ALA A 176 6.84 -5.39 12.33
CA ALA A 176 7.71 -6.13 11.43
C ALA A 176 7.14 -7.53 11.09
N LYS A 177 6.97 -7.82 9.81
CA LYS A 177 6.54 -9.16 9.33
C LYS A 177 7.69 -10.18 9.38
N PRO A 178 7.42 -11.47 9.64
CA PRO A 178 8.42 -12.52 9.56
C PRO A 178 8.89 -12.68 8.11
N ARG A 179 10.20 -12.61 7.87
CA ARG A 179 10.80 -12.63 6.52
C ARG A 179 11.52 -13.96 6.22
N PRO A 180 11.64 -14.34 4.94
CA PRO A 180 12.32 -15.56 4.49
C PRO A 180 13.72 -15.82 5.08
N PRO A 181 14.14 -17.10 5.19
CA PRO A 181 15.38 -17.53 5.85
C PRO A 181 16.69 -17.02 5.21
N MET A 182 16.72 -16.75 3.89
CA MET A 182 17.90 -16.17 3.21
C MET A 182 18.28 -14.80 3.82
N TYR A 183 17.27 -14.01 4.17
CA TYR A 183 17.44 -12.70 4.80
C TYR A 183 18.02 -12.78 6.21
N GLN A 184 17.80 -13.89 6.93
CA GLN A 184 18.42 -14.16 8.23
C GLN A 184 19.93 -14.40 8.12
N ARG A 185 20.43 -14.86 6.96
CA ARG A 185 21.86 -15.12 6.74
C ARG A 185 22.63 -13.87 6.34
N MET A 186 22.02 -12.99 5.52
CA MET A 186 22.59 -11.66 5.24
C MET A 186 22.63 -10.78 6.49
N THR A 187 21.56 -10.77 7.30
CA THR A 187 21.54 -10.01 8.56
C THR A 187 22.54 -10.51 9.60
N LYS A 188 22.87 -11.81 9.63
CA LYS A 188 23.92 -12.36 10.53
C LYS A 188 25.33 -11.83 10.24
N ARG A 189 25.59 -11.32 9.03
CA ARG A 189 26.88 -10.74 8.66
C ARG A 189 27.00 -9.25 8.98
N LEU A 190 25.89 -8.61 9.35
CA LEU A 190 25.88 -7.21 9.71
C LEU A 190 26.11 -7.04 11.22
N PRO A 191 26.78 -5.95 11.63
CA PRO A 191 26.95 -5.66 13.05
C PRO A 191 25.58 -5.53 13.74
N PRO A 192 25.46 -5.96 15.01
CA PRO A 192 24.21 -5.82 15.74
C PRO A 192 23.83 -4.35 15.85
N ILE A 193 22.57 -4.06 15.55
CA ILE A 193 22.05 -2.69 15.55
C ILE A 193 21.89 -2.21 16.98
N SER A 194 22.65 -1.18 17.33
CA SER A 194 22.50 -0.50 18.62
C SER A 194 21.15 0.23 18.71
N ASP A 195 20.63 0.43 19.92
CA ASP A 195 19.43 1.22 20.13
C ASP A 195 19.59 2.67 19.64
N ARG A 196 20.83 3.18 19.63
CA ARG A 196 21.16 4.49 19.05
C ARG A 196 20.86 4.54 17.56
N CYS A 197 21.24 3.51 16.79
CA CYS A 197 20.93 3.41 15.37
C CYS A 197 19.41 3.37 15.13
N ARG A 198 18.66 2.63 15.95
CA ARG A 198 17.18 2.57 15.83
C ARG A 198 16.53 3.93 16.06
N SER A 199 17.02 4.70 17.03
CA SER A 199 16.52 6.05 17.28
C SER A 199 16.86 7.00 16.13
N ALA A 200 18.08 6.92 15.59
CA ALA A 200 18.55 7.75 14.49
C ALA A 200 17.79 7.51 13.18
N THR A 201 17.31 6.27 12.96
CA THR A 201 16.54 5.89 11.77
C THR A 201 15.04 5.75 12.02
N SER A 202 14.51 6.45 13.02
CA SER A 202 13.05 6.59 13.18
C SER A 202 12.45 7.32 11.97
N LEU A 203 11.16 7.09 11.69
CA LEU A 203 10.49 7.78 10.59
C LEU A 203 10.60 9.32 10.75
N HIS A 204 10.57 9.82 11.99
CA HIS A 204 10.78 11.24 12.27
C HIS A 204 12.11 11.77 11.77
N ASN A 205 13.22 11.17 12.20
CA ASN A 205 14.54 11.65 11.85
C ASN A 205 14.82 11.51 10.35
N ILE A 206 14.29 10.45 9.72
CA ILE A 206 14.39 10.26 8.28
C ILE A 206 13.56 11.30 7.53
N LEU A 207 12.31 11.55 7.90
CA LEU A 207 11.51 12.60 7.28
C LEU A 207 12.15 13.98 7.45
N SER A 208 12.64 14.32 8.64
CA SER A 208 13.34 15.58 8.89
C SER A 208 14.54 15.75 7.96
N PHE A 209 15.39 14.73 7.85
CA PHE A 209 16.51 14.71 6.91
C PHE A 209 16.05 14.85 5.45
N LEU A 210 15.05 14.09 5.02
CA LEU A 210 14.54 14.14 3.65
C LEU A 210 13.97 15.53 3.33
N PHE A 211 13.27 16.16 4.26
CA PHE A 211 12.74 17.51 4.08
C PHE A 211 13.87 18.55 4.06
N ASP A 212 14.90 18.42 4.89
CA ASP A 212 16.08 19.29 4.83
C ASP A 212 16.75 19.19 3.46
N VAL A 213 16.94 17.98 2.93
CA VAL A 213 17.53 17.76 1.61
C VAL A 213 16.61 18.21 0.48
N ALA A 214 15.31 17.96 0.57
CA ALA A 214 14.33 18.32 -0.47
C ALA A 214 14.15 19.84 -0.61
N PHE A 215 14.42 20.61 0.45
CA PHE A 215 14.37 22.07 0.48
C PHE A 215 15.76 22.73 0.45
N SER A 216 16.83 21.93 0.39
CA SER A 216 18.21 22.45 0.29
C SER A 216 18.43 23.09 -1.07
N ARG A 217 18.87 24.36 -1.06
CA ARG A 217 19.23 25.10 -2.28
C ARG A 217 20.60 24.63 -2.76
N ASN A 218 20.64 23.59 -3.59
CA ASN A 218 21.85 23.26 -4.33
C ASN A 218 22.10 24.38 -5.34
N GLY A 219 23.17 25.17 -5.14
CA GLY A 219 23.59 26.25 -6.05
C GLY A 219 24.06 25.79 -7.43
N ARG A 220 23.47 24.74 -8.00
CA ARG A 220 23.77 24.25 -9.33
C ARG A 220 22.97 25.07 -10.34
N THR A 221 23.68 25.88 -11.10
CA THR A 221 23.16 26.54 -12.30
C THR A 221 22.55 25.50 -13.25
N GLU A 222 21.39 25.81 -13.81
CA GLU A 222 20.49 24.94 -14.62
C GLU A 222 21.11 24.35 -15.91
N ASN A 223 22.43 24.43 -16.11
CA ASN A 223 23.07 24.11 -17.37
C ASN A 223 23.47 22.62 -17.55
N ASN A 224 23.42 21.79 -16.51
CA ASN A 224 23.76 20.36 -16.60
C ASN A 224 22.54 19.46 -16.38
N ALA A 225 21.65 19.42 -17.38
CA ALA A 225 20.41 18.63 -17.36
C ALA A 225 20.62 17.10 -17.21
N VAL A 226 21.81 16.57 -17.48
CA VAL A 226 22.10 15.13 -17.42
C VAL A 226 22.41 14.65 -16.00
N ALA A 227 22.97 15.51 -15.13
CA ALA A 227 23.18 15.22 -13.70
C ALA A 227 21.88 15.22 -12.87
N SER A 228 20.71 15.41 -13.49
CA SER A 228 19.44 15.68 -12.82
C SER A 228 18.62 14.44 -12.41
N SER A 229 18.91 13.27 -12.97
CA SER A 229 18.11 12.06 -12.73
C SER A 229 18.30 11.50 -11.31
N TYR A 230 19.51 11.61 -10.76
CA TYR A 230 19.88 11.07 -9.45
C TYR A 230 20.18 12.15 -8.41
N SER A 231 19.54 13.32 -8.53
CA SER A 231 19.63 14.37 -7.52
C SER A 231 19.00 13.90 -6.21
N LEU A 232 19.74 14.02 -5.11
CA LEU A 232 19.26 13.68 -3.77
C LEU A 232 18.02 14.49 -3.39
N GLU A 233 17.91 15.74 -3.86
CA GLU A 233 16.71 16.59 -3.70
C GLU A 233 15.48 15.90 -4.30
N ARG A 234 15.58 15.49 -5.58
CA ARG A 234 14.48 14.87 -6.33
C ARG A 234 14.12 13.51 -5.75
N ILE A 235 15.11 12.70 -5.39
CA ILE A 235 14.90 11.40 -4.76
C ILE A 235 14.20 11.57 -3.42
N SER A 236 14.59 12.56 -2.62
CA SER A 236 13.95 12.86 -1.34
C SER A 236 12.50 13.29 -1.52
N GLN A 237 12.20 14.15 -2.51
CA GLN A 237 10.83 14.55 -2.83
C GLN A 237 9.96 13.35 -3.26
N VAL A 238 10.49 12.47 -4.11
CA VAL A 238 9.79 11.23 -4.53
C VAL A 238 9.54 10.32 -3.33
N LEU A 239 10.52 10.13 -2.46
CA LEU A 239 10.39 9.28 -1.29
C LEU A 239 9.39 9.84 -0.27
N ILE A 240 9.42 11.15 0.02
CA ILE A 240 8.42 11.81 0.88
C ILE A 240 7.02 11.60 0.31
N ARG A 241 6.86 11.75 -1.01
CA ARG A 241 5.57 11.54 -1.68
C ARG A 241 5.07 10.11 -1.55
N GLU A 242 5.92 9.11 -1.76
CA GLU A 242 5.54 7.70 -1.63
C GLU A 242 5.27 7.30 -0.16
N ILE A 243 6.03 7.85 0.81
CA ILE A 243 5.72 7.71 2.23
C ILE A 243 4.34 8.32 2.55
N ALA A 244 4.07 9.55 2.12
CA ALA A 244 2.77 10.20 2.34
C ALA A 244 1.62 9.39 1.72
N LYS A 245 1.82 8.87 0.51
CA LYS A 245 0.87 8.01 -0.19
C LYS A 245 0.60 6.72 0.60
N GLU A 246 1.61 6.02 1.09
CA GLU A 246 1.42 4.79 1.87
C GLU A 246 0.79 5.07 3.25
N LEU A 247 1.16 6.17 3.90
CA LEU A 247 0.54 6.64 5.15
C LEU A 247 -0.95 6.97 5.00
N VAL A 248 -1.41 7.33 3.81
CA VAL A 248 -2.83 7.59 3.51
C VAL A 248 -3.52 6.36 2.89
N LYS A 249 -2.75 5.45 2.27
CA LYS A 249 -3.27 4.20 1.69
C LYS A 249 -3.38 3.06 2.68
N GLY A 250 -2.62 3.07 3.78
CA GLY A 250 -2.53 1.98 4.75
C GLY A 250 -3.91 1.51 5.24
N ASP A 251 -4.50 0.56 4.52
CA ASP A 251 -5.83 -0.02 4.71
C ASP A 251 -6.97 0.91 5.20
N PHE A 252 -6.92 2.22 4.97
CA PHE A 252 -8.09 3.10 5.18
C PHE A 252 -9.20 2.82 4.16
N ALA A 253 -8.89 2.10 3.07
CA ALA A 253 -9.88 1.58 2.13
C ALA A 253 -10.76 0.46 2.73
N HIS A 254 -10.39 -0.08 3.90
CA HIS A 254 -11.22 -0.96 4.72
C HIS A 254 -11.73 -0.24 5.97
N THR A 255 -12.01 1.06 5.85
CA THR A 255 -12.84 1.80 6.81
C THR A 255 -14.20 1.10 6.95
N GLY A 256 -14.32 0.24 7.96
CA GLY A 256 -15.56 -0.06 8.64
C GLY A 256 -16.41 -1.23 8.14
N THR A 257 -16.22 -1.76 6.93
CA THR A 257 -16.90 -2.99 6.48
C THR A 257 -15.93 -4.17 6.49
N PRO A 258 -15.95 -5.05 7.50
CA PRO A 258 -15.20 -6.29 7.42
C PRO A 258 -15.58 -7.03 6.14
N ALA A 259 -14.58 -7.58 5.46
CA ALA A 259 -14.73 -8.17 4.12
C ALA A 259 -15.99 -9.04 4.08
N LEU A 260 -16.92 -8.68 3.20
CA LEU A 260 -18.18 -9.38 3.10
C LEU A 260 -17.95 -10.71 2.36
N MET A 261 -18.17 -11.80 3.07
CA MET A 261 -17.96 -13.17 2.58
C MET A 261 -19.30 -13.88 2.42
N ASN A 262 -19.34 -14.87 1.54
CA ASN A 262 -20.45 -15.81 1.47
C ASN A 262 -20.12 -17.04 2.31
N THR A 263 -21.08 -17.54 3.09
CA THR A 263 -20.93 -18.89 3.64
C THR A 263 -20.88 -19.90 2.50
N PRO A 264 -20.26 -21.07 2.70
CA PRO A 264 -20.52 -22.22 1.84
C PRO A 264 -22.03 -22.45 1.71
N CYS A 265 -22.47 -22.92 0.55
CA CYS A 265 -23.87 -23.30 0.37
C CYS A 265 -24.24 -24.37 1.39
N ARG A 266 -25.33 -24.16 2.13
CA ARG A 266 -25.83 -25.16 3.09
C ARG A 266 -26.40 -26.40 2.41
N PHE A 267 -26.67 -26.35 1.10
CA PHE A 267 -27.19 -27.47 0.32
C PHE A 267 -26.11 -28.15 -0.51
N ARG A 268 -26.16 -29.49 -0.62
CA ARG A 268 -25.20 -30.24 -1.44
C ARG A 268 -25.54 -30.22 -2.93
N ARG A 269 -26.81 -30.03 -3.28
CA ARG A 269 -27.26 -29.93 -4.67
C ARG A 269 -28.41 -28.94 -4.82
N ARG A 270 -28.54 -28.39 -6.02
CA ARG A 270 -29.68 -27.59 -6.46
C ARG A 270 -30.64 -28.48 -7.27
N THR A 271 -31.93 -28.16 -7.28
CA THR A 271 -32.90 -28.77 -8.18
C THR A 271 -32.54 -28.51 -9.64
N VAL A 272 -32.83 -29.46 -10.52
CA VAL A 272 -32.50 -29.34 -11.95
C VAL A 272 -33.28 -28.20 -12.61
N GLY A 273 -34.56 -28.06 -12.24
CA GLY A 273 -35.48 -27.03 -12.73
C GLY A 273 -36.00 -26.14 -11.61
N ALA A 274 -36.56 -24.98 -11.99
CA ALA A 274 -37.26 -24.09 -11.08
C ALA A 274 -38.60 -24.70 -10.67
N CYS A 275 -38.64 -25.34 -9.50
CA CYS A 275 -39.79 -26.11 -9.00
C CYS A 275 -40.21 -25.71 -7.59
N TRP A 276 -39.49 -24.80 -6.95
CA TRP A 276 -39.82 -24.27 -5.64
C TRP A 276 -40.80 -23.10 -5.77
N ASP A 277 -42.00 -23.26 -5.23
CA ASP A 277 -43.05 -22.26 -5.34
C ASP A 277 -42.90 -21.22 -4.24
N MET A 278 -42.56 -19.99 -4.61
CA MET A 278 -42.50 -18.84 -3.72
C MET A 278 -43.89 -18.20 -3.68
N ALA A 279 -44.89 -18.85 -3.07
CA ALA A 279 -46.26 -18.35 -3.10
C ALA A 279 -46.33 -16.88 -2.62
N SER A 280 -47.13 -16.05 -3.30
CA SER A 280 -47.17 -14.59 -3.06
C SER A 280 -47.45 -14.29 -1.59
N GLY A 281 -46.47 -13.69 -0.92
CA GLY A 281 -46.53 -13.32 0.50
C GLY A 281 -46.23 -14.44 1.50
N ALA A 282 -46.15 -15.71 1.08
CA ALA A 282 -45.82 -16.82 1.96
C ALA A 282 -44.29 -16.88 2.20
N PRO A 283 -43.83 -16.90 3.46
CA PRO A 283 -42.41 -16.86 3.77
C PRO A 283 -41.75 -18.24 3.73
N ASP A 284 -40.50 -18.26 3.27
CA ASP A 284 -39.52 -19.30 3.55
C ASP A 284 -38.65 -18.86 4.73
N ALA A 285 -38.43 -19.74 5.70
CA ALA A 285 -37.65 -19.39 6.89
C ALA A 285 -36.66 -20.47 7.33
N ILE A 286 -35.55 -20.04 7.92
CA ILE A 286 -34.56 -20.92 8.55
C ILE A 286 -34.03 -20.28 9.82
N ALA A 287 -33.90 -21.07 10.88
CA ALA A 287 -33.26 -20.65 12.12
C ALA A 287 -31.74 -20.87 12.06
N LEU A 288 -30.98 -20.05 12.76
CA LEU A 288 -29.52 -20.15 12.84
C LEU A 288 -28.99 -19.71 14.21
N ARG A 289 -27.88 -20.32 14.62
CA ARG A 289 -27.12 -19.95 15.82
C ARG A 289 -25.62 -20.05 15.54
N VAL A 290 -24.85 -19.14 16.12
CA VAL A 290 -23.38 -19.14 16.03
C VAL A 290 -22.78 -19.75 17.30
N ASP A 291 -21.65 -20.44 17.18
CA ASP A 291 -20.94 -21.03 18.31
C ASP A 291 -19.95 -20.06 19.00
N ARG A 292 -19.57 -18.97 18.33
CA ARG A 292 -18.58 -17.99 18.80
C ARG A 292 -19.00 -16.55 18.48
N PRO A 293 -18.64 -15.58 19.32
CA PRO A 293 -18.95 -14.18 19.06
C PRO A 293 -18.13 -13.64 17.87
N GLY A 294 -18.51 -12.47 17.38
CA GLY A 294 -17.78 -11.76 16.33
C GLY A 294 -18.22 -12.12 14.90
N VAL A 295 -19.29 -12.90 14.72
CA VAL A 295 -19.88 -13.10 13.39
C VAL A 295 -21.00 -12.08 13.17
N MET A 296 -20.99 -11.39 12.04
CA MET A 296 -22.04 -10.43 11.67
C MET A 296 -22.64 -10.81 10.32
N VAL A 297 -23.97 -10.82 10.21
CA VAL A 297 -24.71 -11.13 8.99
C VAL A 297 -25.12 -9.83 8.29
N ALA A 298 -24.78 -9.69 7.02
CA ALA A 298 -25.14 -8.53 6.20
C ALA A 298 -26.27 -8.83 5.20
N GLY A 299 -26.69 -10.09 5.07
CA GLY A 299 -27.72 -10.48 4.11
C GLY A 299 -27.72 -11.96 3.80
N ILE A 300 -28.41 -12.34 2.72
CA ILE A 300 -28.60 -13.73 2.30
C ILE A 300 -28.47 -13.90 0.79
N GLY A 301 -28.17 -15.12 0.38
CA GLY A 301 -28.41 -15.61 -0.98
C GLY A 301 -29.82 -16.16 -1.11
N VAL A 302 -30.38 -16.10 -2.32
CA VAL A 302 -31.71 -16.60 -2.68
C VAL A 302 -31.61 -17.29 -4.03
N TYR A 303 -32.25 -18.45 -4.20
CA TYR A 303 -32.32 -19.09 -5.52
C TYR A 303 -33.34 -18.37 -6.42
N CYS A 304 -32.97 -18.14 -7.67
CA CYS A 304 -33.80 -17.48 -8.68
C CYS A 304 -34.33 -18.50 -9.72
N SER A 305 -35.11 -18.04 -10.70
CA SER A 305 -35.76 -18.88 -11.72
C SER A 305 -34.89 -19.20 -12.95
N GLY A 306 -33.67 -18.65 -13.04
CA GLY A 306 -32.70 -18.90 -14.13
C GLY A 306 -33.04 -18.23 -15.47
N ALA A 307 -34.29 -17.81 -15.70
CA ALA A 307 -34.74 -17.01 -16.84
C ALA A 307 -34.82 -15.51 -16.47
N GLU A 308 -35.00 -14.63 -17.48
CA GLU A 308 -35.32 -13.22 -17.22
C GLU A 308 -36.56 -13.12 -16.35
N TYR A 309 -36.36 -12.65 -15.12
CA TYR A 309 -37.40 -12.57 -14.12
C TYR A 309 -37.10 -11.39 -13.21
N THR A 310 -38.13 -10.59 -12.98
CA THR A 310 -38.10 -9.48 -12.04
C THR A 310 -39.06 -9.79 -10.90
N ALA A 311 -38.55 -9.76 -9.67
CA ALA A 311 -39.37 -9.94 -8.50
C ALA A 311 -38.89 -9.18 -7.28
N THR A 312 -39.86 -8.94 -6.42
CA THR A 312 -39.74 -8.16 -5.22
C THR A 312 -39.68 -9.11 -4.03
N TYR A 313 -38.52 -9.16 -3.38
CA TYR A 313 -38.28 -9.99 -2.21
C TYR A 313 -38.22 -9.13 -0.96
N THR A 314 -38.92 -9.55 0.09
CA THR A 314 -38.77 -8.97 1.43
C THR A 314 -37.97 -9.94 2.29
N ILE A 315 -36.86 -9.46 2.85
CA ILE A 315 -36.03 -10.20 3.80
C ILE A 315 -36.22 -9.64 5.20
N GLU A 316 -36.38 -10.53 6.17
CA GLU A 316 -36.56 -10.19 7.58
C GLU A 316 -35.65 -11.05 8.45
N MET A 317 -35.08 -10.46 9.49
CA MET A 317 -34.28 -11.16 10.49
C MET A 317 -34.89 -10.96 11.87
N PHE A 318 -35.09 -12.06 12.58
CA PHE A 318 -35.60 -12.08 13.95
C PHE A 318 -34.55 -12.65 14.90
N LYS A 319 -34.66 -12.31 16.18
CA LYS A 319 -33.88 -12.92 17.28
C LYS A 319 -34.81 -13.35 18.41
N ALA A 320 -34.47 -14.44 19.08
CA ALA A 320 -35.14 -14.93 20.28
C ALA A 320 -34.12 -15.58 21.22
N ASP A 321 -34.35 -15.44 22.52
CA ASP A 321 -33.66 -16.26 23.51
C ASP A 321 -34.48 -17.53 23.70
N LEU A 322 -33.91 -18.66 23.26
CA LEU A 322 -34.55 -19.98 23.38
C LEU A 322 -33.86 -20.85 24.44
N THR A 323 -33.03 -20.24 25.30
CA THR A 323 -32.33 -20.96 26.37
C THR A 323 -33.15 -21.10 27.65
N ASP A 324 -34.16 -20.25 27.83
CA ASP A 324 -35.02 -20.25 29.03
C ASP A 324 -36.39 -20.87 28.70
N THR A 325 -36.69 -22.05 29.27
CA THR A 325 -37.92 -22.81 28.97
C THR A 325 -39.21 -22.15 29.49
N ASN A 326 -39.10 -21.00 30.15
CA ASN A 326 -40.21 -20.23 30.73
C ASN A 326 -40.57 -18.95 29.97
N SER A 327 -39.80 -18.55 28.95
CA SER A 327 -40.16 -17.41 28.11
C SER A 327 -41.00 -17.88 26.93
N GLU A 328 -42.22 -17.36 26.80
CA GLU A 328 -42.97 -17.46 25.53
C GLU A 328 -42.03 -17.06 24.38
N GLU A 329 -41.97 -17.86 23.31
CA GLU A 329 -41.09 -17.69 22.16
C GLU A 329 -41.35 -16.37 21.41
N LYS A 330 -40.89 -15.26 21.99
CA LYS A 330 -41.12 -13.93 21.46
C LYS A 330 -39.97 -13.57 20.53
N TRP A 331 -40.13 -13.93 19.27
CA TRP A 331 -39.27 -13.48 18.19
C TRP A 331 -39.34 -11.96 18.01
N GLU A 332 -38.22 -11.28 18.23
CA GLU A 332 -38.07 -9.83 18.03
C GLU A 332 -37.53 -9.55 16.62
N LEU A 333 -38.20 -8.68 15.85
CA LEU A 333 -37.72 -8.24 14.53
C LEU A 333 -36.47 -7.36 14.71
N VAL A 334 -35.36 -7.77 14.11
CA VAL A 334 -34.08 -7.07 14.14
C VAL A 334 -33.92 -6.17 12.92
N GLU A 335 -34.26 -6.69 11.75
CA GLU A 335 -34.14 -5.94 10.50
C GLU A 335 -35.08 -6.45 9.41
N LYS A 336 -35.54 -5.54 8.55
CA LYS A 336 -36.44 -5.79 7.41
C LYS A 336 -36.06 -4.92 6.22
N VAL A 337 -35.87 -5.54 5.05
CA VAL A 337 -35.59 -4.83 3.79
C VAL A 337 -36.35 -5.46 2.63
N THR A 338 -36.84 -4.63 1.72
CA THR A 338 -37.47 -5.08 0.47
C THR A 338 -36.56 -4.73 -0.72
N HIS A 339 -36.29 -5.72 -1.57
CA HIS A 339 -35.42 -5.62 -2.75
C HIS A 339 -36.21 -5.89 -4.02
N LEU A 340 -35.98 -5.09 -5.05
CA LEU A 340 -36.35 -5.42 -6.42
C LEU A 340 -35.18 -6.13 -7.08
N VAL A 341 -35.35 -7.40 -7.41
CA VAL A 341 -34.33 -8.23 -8.06
C VAL A 341 -34.72 -8.42 -9.52
N SER A 342 -33.92 -7.90 -10.44
CA SER A 342 -34.01 -8.22 -11.86
C SER A 342 -32.84 -9.13 -12.22
N ALA A 343 -33.13 -10.38 -12.54
CA ALA A 343 -32.12 -11.36 -12.94
C ALA A 343 -31.97 -11.33 -14.46
N ASN A 344 -30.87 -10.74 -14.96
CA ASN A 344 -30.44 -10.88 -16.34
C ASN A 344 -29.27 -11.87 -16.40
N GLU A 345 -29.44 -12.92 -17.22
CA GLU A 345 -28.44 -13.89 -17.67
C GLU A 345 -27.68 -14.69 -16.58
N GLY A 346 -28.14 -15.93 -16.35
CA GLY A 346 -27.26 -17.07 -16.01
C GLY A 346 -26.85 -17.29 -14.55
N ARG A 347 -27.31 -16.48 -13.58
CA ARG A 347 -27.02 -16.73 -12.15
C ARG A 347 -28.17 -17.46 -11.45
N ASP A 348 -27.85 -18.62 -10.87
CA ASP A 348 -28.81 -19.43 -10.09
C ASP A 348 -29.22 -18.77 -8.76
N THR A 349 -28.41 -17.83 -8.25
CA THR A 349 -28.65 -17.15 -6.97
C THR A 349 -28.45 -15.64 -7.04
N ALA A 350 -29.28 -14.88 -6.32
CA ALA A 350 -29.13 -13.46 -6.07
C ALA A 350 -28.80 -13.18 -4.61
N ASN A 351 -28.05 -12.10 -4.34
CA ASN A 351 -27.66 -11.69 -3.00
C ASN A 351 -28.49 -10.49 -2.56
N LEU A 352 -29.20 -10.62 -1.44
CA LEU A 352 -30.03 -9.58 -0.84
C LEU A 352 -29.37 -9.10 0.45
N LYS A 353 -29.19 -7.79 0.59
CA LYS A 353 -28.48 -7.17 1.73
C LYS A 353 -29.44 -6.48 2.70
N PHE A 354 -29.14 -6.56 3.99
CA PHE A 354 -29.77 -5.71 5.00
C PHE A 354 -29.23 -4.27 4.92
N ASN A 355 -29.97 -3.28 5.44
CA ASN A 355 -29.46 -1.90 5.50
C ASN A 355 -28.33 -1.78 6.54
N ARG A 356 -28.40 -2.62 7.59
CA ARG A 356 -27.42 -2.68 8.66
C ARG A 356 -26.99 -4.13 8.89
N VAL A 357 -25.70 -4.32 9.14
CA VAL A 357 -25.16 -5.64 9.53
C VAL A 357 -25.65 -6.02 10.93
N VAL A 358 -26.05 -7.27 11.12
CA VAL A 358 -26.57 -7.81 12.39
C VAL A 358 -25.47 -8.64 13.06
N ALA A 359 -24.99 -8.20 14.22
CA ALA A 359 -24.05 -8.98 15.02
C ALA A 359 -24.76 -10.14 15.71
N LEU A 360 -24.23 -11.36 15.52
CA LEU A 360 -24.77 -12.57 16.13
C LEU A 360 -24.20 -12.76 17.53
N ASP A 361 -25.09 -12.92 18.50
CA ASP A 361 -24.79 -13.35 19.85
C ASP A 361 -24.87 -14.88 19.95
N PRO A 362 -23.82 -15.60 20.42
CA PRO A 362 -23.86 -17.04 20.64
C PRO A 362 -24.93 -17.52 21.64
N ALA A 363 -25.45 -16.64 22.50
CA ALA A 363 -26.53 -16.95 23.44
C ALA A 363 -27.91 -16.96 22.74
N MET A 364 -28.07 -16.23 21.65
CA MET A 364 -29.35 -16.02 20.99
C MET A 364 -29.55 -16.96 19.79
N THR A 365 -30.81 -17.23 19.46
CA THR A 365 -31.19 -17.87 18.21
C THR A 365 -31.76 -16.83 17.26
N TYR A 366 -31.34 -16.89 16.01
CA TYR A 366 -31.82 -15.99 14.96
C TYR A 366 -32.66 -16.74 13.96
N MET A 367 -33.59 -16.05 13.31
CA MET A 367 -34.36 -16.60 12.19
C MET A 367 -34.32 -15.63 11.03
N ILE A 368 -34.08 -16.14 9.84
CA ILE A 368 -34.18 -15.35 8.61
C ILE A 368 -35.41 -15.82 7.86
N GLN A 369 -36.26 -14.87 7.46
CA GLN A 369 -37.42 -15.09 6.62
C GLN A 369 -37.26 -14.36 5.29
N ILE A 370 -37.74 -14.96 4.22
CA ILE A 370 -37.85 -14.36 2.90
C ILE A 370 -39.23 -14.62 2.32
N ALA A 371 -39.87 -13.58 1.78
CA ALA A 371 -41.12 -13.70 1.03
C ALA A 371 -40.99 -13.01 -0.33
N SER A 372 -41.51 -13.66 -1.38
CA SER A 372 -41.71 -13.01 -2.69
C SER A 372 -43.07 -12.35 -2.72
N LEU A 373 -43.16 -11.08 -3.13
CA LEU A 373 -44.44 -10.41 -3.33
C LEU A 373 -45.10 -10.85 -4.64
N ASP A 374 -44.30 -11.14 -5.67
CA ASP A 374 -44.77 -11.39 -7.02
C ASP A 374 -45.11 -12.86 -7.29
N GLY A 375 -44.77 -13.76 -6.37
CA GLY A 375 -44.98 -15.20 -6.58
C GLY A 375 -43.93 -15.83 -7.50
N GLY A 376 -44.09 -17.10 -7.86
CA GLY A 376 -43.36 -17.73 -8.97
C GLY A 376 -42.45 -18.88 -8.56
N LYS A 377 -41.89 -19.57 -9.57
CA LYS A 377 -41.07 -20.76 -9.37
C LYS A 377 -39.59 -20.44 -9.42
N THR A 378 -38.86 -20.93 -8.43
CA THR A 378 -37.40 -20.76 -8.27
C THR A 378 -36.71 -22.12 -8.19
N PHE A 379 -35.38 -22.14 -8.33
CA PHE A 379 -34.63 -23.31 -7.90
C PHE A 379 -34.71 -23.50 -6.37
N ALA A 380 -34.45 -24.70 -5.90
CA ALA A 380 -34.27 -24.98 -4.48
C ALA A 380 -33.02 -25.79 -4.24
N GLY A 381 -32.52 -25.74 -3.02
CA GLY A 381 -31.49 -26.64 -2.56
C GLY A 381 -32.07 -27.93 -2.00
N GLU A 382 -31.27 -28.99 -2.03
CA GLU A 382 -31.59 -30.30 -1.46
C GLU A 382 -30.36 -30.88 -0.72
N ASN A 383 -30.61 -31.85 0.15
CA ASN A 383 -29.61 -32.47 1.02
C ASN A 383 -28.86 -31.43 1.87
N GLY A 384 -29.62 -30.59 2.57
CA GLY A 384 -29.06 -29.53 3.39
C GLY A 384 -28.26 -30.04 4.59
N ALA A 385 -27.20 -29.32 4.92
CA ALA A 385 -26.34 -29.52 6.07
C ALA A 385 -26.87 -28.75 7.28
N SER A 386 -26.81 -29.37 8.45
CA SER A 386 -27.20 -28.74 9.72
C SER A 386 -26.20 -27.69 10.21
N SER A 387 -25.00 -27.61 9.62
CA SER A 387 -24.03 -26.57 9.98
C SER A 387 -23.04 -26.28 8.86
N VAL A 388 -22.51 -25.06 8.85
CA VAL A 388 -21.43 -24.61 7.95
C VAL A 388 -20.30 -23.99 8.76
N ARG A 389 -19.06 -24.25 8.35
CA ARG A 389 -17.85 -23.67 8.96
C ARG A 389 -17.44 -22.40 8.23
N LEU A 390 -17.16 -21.35 8.98
CA LEU A 390 -16.68 -20.05 8.50
C LEU A 390 -15.15 -20.03 8.39
N CYS A 391 -14.59 -19.02 7.73
CA CYS A 391 -13.13 -18.95 7.50
C CYS A 391 -12.31 -18.76 8.78
N ASN A 392 -12.86 -18.13 9.83
CA ASN A 392 -12.24 -18.05 11.16
C ASN A 392 -12.41 -19.33 12.00
N GLY A 393 -12.99 -20.39 11.43
CA GLY A 393 -13.26 -21.64 12.12
C GLY A 393 -14.51 -21.64 13.01
N ALA A 394 -15.23 -20.51 13.14
CA ALA A 394 -16.55 -20.49 13.78
C ALA A 394 -17.56 -21.30 12.97
N ARG A 395 -18.66 -21.73 13.61
CA ARG A 395 -19.68 -22.57 13.02
C ARG A 395 -21.05 -21.93 13.16
N ILE A 396 -21.76 -21.82 12.05
CA ILE A 396 -23.19 -21.50 12.03
C ILE A 396 -23.95 -22.81 11.96
N THR A 397 -24.82 -23.05 12.93
CA THR A 397 -25.72 -24.20 13.00
C THR A 397 -27.11 -23.75 12.59
N PHE A 398 -27.71 -24.46 11.65
CA PHE A 398 -29.07 -24.18 11.18
C PHE A 398 -30.08 -25.03 11.96
N GLY A 399 -31.32 -24.53 12.04
CA GLY A 399 -32.47 -25.22 12.62
C GLY A 399 -33.71 -25.01 11.77
N ASN A 400 -34.71 -25.88 11.93
CA ASN A 400 -36.02 -25.68 11.31
C ASN A 400 -36.72 -24.50 12.00
N ALA A 401 -37.37 -23.65 11.21
CA ALA A 401 -38.35 -22.70 11.72
C ALA A 401 -39.72 -23.40 11.89
N ASP A 402 -40.59 -22.84 12.72
CA ASP A 402 -41.97 -23.32 12.85
C ASP A 402 -42.71 -23.26 11.52
N SER A 403 -43.65 -24.18 11.32
CA SER A 403 -44.43 -24.27 10.08
C SER A 403 -45.24 -23.00 9.79
N SER A 404 -45.62 -22.24 10.82
CA SER A 404 -46.29 -20.93 10.66
C SER A 404 -45.38 -19.86 10.05
N ARG A 405 -44.06 -20.00 10.22
CA ARG A 405 -43.01 -19.05 9.79
C ARG A 405 -42.31 -19.46 8.51
N SER A 406 -42.29 -20.75 8.16
CA SER A 406 -41.77 -21.27 6.88
C SER A 406 -42.89 -21.95 6.08
N GLN A 407 -43.82 -21.15 5.57
CA GLN A 407 -45.06 -21.62 4.94
C GLN A 407 -44.83 -22.31 3.60
N ASN A 408 -43.78 -21.91 2.86
CA ASN A 408 -43.39 -22.55 1.60
C ASN A 408 -42.58 -23.85 1.82
N GLY A 409 -42.30 -24.22 3.07
CA GLY A 409 -41.69 -25.49 3.42
C GLY A 409 -40.16 -25.51 3.41
N THR A 410 -39.49 -24.36 3.42
CA THR A 410 -38.03 -24.32 3.60
C THR A 410 -37.67 -24.91 4.97
N CYS A 411 -36.72 -25.83 4.97
CA CYS A 411 -36.26 -26.51 6.17
C CYS A 411 -34.77 -26.83 6.08
N LEU A 412 -34.27 -27.58 7.06
CA LEU A 412 -32.90 -28.07 7.07
C LEU A 412 -32.54 -28.89 5.83
N ALA A 413 -33.46 -29.72 5.33
CA ALA A 413 -33.17 -30.65 4.25
C ALA A 413 -33.26 -30.03 2.85
N ARG A 414 -34.13 -29.03 2.63
CA ARG A 414 -34.45 -28.47 1.31
C ARG A 414 -35.00 -27.03 1.37
N GLY A 415 -35.00 -26.34 0.23
CA GLY A 415 -35.70 -25.07 0.02
C GLY A 415 -34.78 -23.90 -0.33
N GLN A 416 -35.12 -22.72 0.18
CA GLN A 416 -34.47 -21.44 -0.08
C GLN A 416 -33.36 -21.10 0.92
N ILE A 417 -32.74 -19.92 0.75
CA ILE A 417 -31.65 -19.39 1.58
C ILE A 417 -30.41 -20.31 1.53
N PRO A 418 -29.75 -20.45 0.36
CA PRO A 418 -28.58 -21.32 0.20
C PRO A 418 -27.35 -20.87 1.01
N HIS A 419 -27.11 -19.57 1.15
CA HIS A 419 -25.93 -19.03 1.84
C HIS A 419 -26.26 -17.71 2.54
N LEU A 420 -25.42 -17.35 3.52
CA LEU A 420 -25.48 -16.07 4.21
C LEU A 420 -24.34 -15.17 3.73
N LEU A 421 -24.60 -13.86 3.66
CA LEU A 421 -23.57 -12.84 3.52
C LEU A 421 -23.13 -12.48 4.93
N TYR A 422 -21.88 -12.74 5.28
CA TYR A 422 -21.36 -12.53 6.63
C TYR A 422 -20.01 -11.84 6.62
N SER A 423 -19.63 -11.32 7.77
CA SER A 423 -18.34 -10.71 8.02
C SER A 423 -17.89 -11.08 9.43
N ILE A 424 -16.58 -11.11 9.66
CA ILE A 424 -16.01 -11.46 10.96
C ILE A 424 -15.42 -10.20 11.59
N LYS A 425 -15.87 -9.92 12.80
CA LYS A 425 -15.33 -8.91 13.69
C LYS A 425 -14.14 -9.53 14.43
N ASP A 426 -12.93 -9.30 13.93
CA ASP A 426 -11.72 -9.74 14.61
C ASP A 426 -11.41 -8.84 15.83
N ASP A 427 -11.83 -9.26 17.02
CA ASP A 427 -11.56 -8.51 18.26
C ASP A 427 -10.06 -8.54 18.65
N ALA A 428 -9.31 -9.59 18.31
CA ALA A 428 -7.86 -9.67 18.55
C ALA A 428 -7.06 -8.69 17.66
N VAL A 429 -7.64 -8.28 16.55
CA VAL A 429 -6.97 -7.45 15.55
C VAL A 429 -7.31 -5.98 15.74
N ARG A 430 -8.38 -5.62 16.47
CA ARG A 430 -8.66 -4.22 16.83
C ARG A 430 -7.62 -3.62 17.77
N GLY A 431 -7.07 -4.36 18.73
CA GLY A 431 -6.03 -3.82 19.63
C GLY A 431 -4.71 -3.49 18.93
N SER A 432 -4.30 -4.31 17.95
CA SER A 432 -3.11 -4.02 17.12
C SER A 432 -3.44 -3.01 16.02
N ARG A 433 -4.56 -3.17 15.29
CA ARG A 433 -4.93 -2.27 14.18
C ARG A 433 -5.34 -0.88 14.65
N SER A 434 -5.96 -0.70 15.84
CA SER A 434 -6.23 0.64 16.36
C SER A 434 -4.94 1.35 16.75
N ASN A 435 -4.00 0.62 17.33
CA ASN A 435 -2.67 1.14 17.65
C ASN A 435 -1.89 1.46 16.36
N ASP A 436 -1.98 0.63 15.32
CA ASP A 436 -1.34 0.87 14.03
C ASP A 436 -2.02 2.04 13.29
N GLU A 437 -3.35 2.15 13.30
CA GLU A 437 -4.11 3.28 12.73
C GLU A 437 -3.80 4.60 13.45
N GLU A 438 -3.59 4.56 14.77
CA GLU A 438 -3.14 5.70 15.56
C GLU A 438 -1.66 6.03 15.31
N ARG A 439 -0.80 5.04 15.09
CA ARG A 439 0.61 5.25 14.69
C ARG A 439 0.71 5.86 13.29
N LEU A 440 -0.04 5.33 12.31
CA LEU A 440 -0.10 5.83 10.94
C LEU A 440 -0.59 7.28 10.89
N SER A 441 -1.67 7.58 11.62
CA SER A 441 -2.18 8.94 11.72
C SER A 441 -1.20 9.90 12.38
N ARG A 442 -0.56 9.51 13.50
CA ARG A 442 0.48 10.33 14.12
C ARG A 442 1.65 10.56 13.16
N ALA A 443 2.08 9.54 12.43
CA ALA A 443 3.12 9.64 11.42
C ALA A 443 2.73 10.60 10.27
N PHE A 444 1.49 10.56 9.79
CA PHE A 444 0.99 11.48 8.78
C PHE A 444 0.93 12.93 9.29
N CYS A 445 0.38 13.17 10.49
CA CYS A 445 0.38 14.49 11.11
C CYS A 445 1.80 15.02 11.34
N GLN A 446 2.74 14.16 11.68
CA GLN A 446 4.14 14.53 11.84
C GLN A 446 4.79 14.91 10.51
N LEU A 447 4.50 14.18 9.42
CA LEU A 447 4.92 14.54 8.07
C LEU A 447 4.39 15.93 7.69
N LEU A 448 3.11 16.20 7.98
CA LEU A 448 2.51 17.53 7.74
C LEU A 448 3.19 18.63 8.56
N ARG A 449 3.47 18.41 9.85
CA ARG A 449 4.18 19.38 10.70
C ARG A 449 5.58 19.71 10.17
N LEU A 450 6.31 18.70 9.69
CA LEU A 450 7.64 18.92 9.08
C LEU A 450 7.52 19.70 7.77
N MET A 451 6.54 19.35 6.92
CA MET A 451 6.26 20.08 5.69
C MET A 451 5.91 21.56 6.00
N THR A 452 5.00 21.83 6.93
CA THR A 452 4.59 23.21 7.25
C THR A 452 5.74 24.02 7.84
N ALA A 453 6.58 23.42 8.70
CA ALA A 453 7.77 24.09 9.21
C ALA A 453 8.74 24.49 8.07
N LYS A 454 9.02 23.58 7.14
CA LYS A 454 9.97 23.80 6.04
C LYS A 454 9.44 24.76 4.98
N VAL A 455 8.14 24.68 4.68
CA VAL A 455 7.48 25.67 3.82
C VAL A 455 7.52 27.05 4.48
N GLY A 456 7.24 27.17 5.78
CA GLY A 456 7.33 28.44 6.49
C GLY A 456 8.72 29.07 6.44
N GLU A 457 9.76 28.28 6.69
CA GLU A 457 11.17 28.69 6.56
C GLU A 457 11.49 29.16 5.14
N ALA A 458 11.12 28.37 4.12
CA ALA A 458 11.40 28.70 2.72
C ALA A 458 10.61 29.92 2.21
N VAL A 459 9.37 30.11 2.67
CA VAL A 459 8.51 31.23 2.30
C VAL A 459 9.04 32.52 2.93
N THR A 460 9.42 32.50 4.20
CA THR A 460 10.00 33.67 4.90
C THR A 460 11.37 34.05 4.35
N ALA A 461 12.18 33.07 3.97
CA ALA A 461 13.47 33.31 3.31
C ALA A 461 13.37 33.66 1.82
N GLY A 462 12.19 33.51 1.20
CA GLY A 462 12.00 33.72 -0.24
C GLY A 462 12.73 32.70 -1.13
N THR A 463 13.02 31.51 -0.61
CA THR A 463 13.82 30.47 -1.29
C THR A 463 13.01 29.29 -1.82
N LEU A 464 11.67 29.40 -1.84
CA LEU A 464 10.80 28.30 -2.25
C LEU A 464 10.96 27.98 -3.76
N THR A 465 11.46 26.79 -4.06
CA THR A 465 11.68 26.29 -5.44
C THR A 465 10.40 25.74 -6.06
N THR A 466 10.36 25.63 -7.40
CA THR A 466 9.23 25.03 -8.11
C THR A 466 9.04 23.55 -7.78
N SER A 467 10.14 22.80 -7.65
CA SER A 467 10.14 21.39 -7.22
C SER A 467 9.53 21.20 -5.82
N ALA A 468 9.85 22.09 -4.88
CA ALA A 468 9.26 22.08 -3.54
C ALA A 468 7.76 22.41 -3.57
N ARG A 469 7.30 23.32 -4.44
CA ARG A 469 5.86 23.61 -4.62
C ARG A 469 5.09 22.39 -5.13
N ASP A 470 5.66 21.65 -6.08
CA ASP A 470 5.04 20.43 -6.61
C ASP A 470 4.93 19.33 -5.55
N LEU A 471 5.95 19.19 -4.70
CA LEU A 471 5.89 18.28 -3.54
C LEU A 471 4.76 18.66 -2.58
N VAL A 472 4.66 19.94 -2.20
CA VAL A 472 3.61 20.44 -1.29
C VAL A 472 2.22 20.20 -1.89
N SER A 473 2.04 20.45 -3.18
CA SER A 473 0.78 20.18 -3.89
C SER A 473 0.41 18.69 -3.86
N ALA A 474 1.38 17.80 -4.07
CA ALA A 474 1.16 16.36 -3.97
C ALA A 474 0.73 15.92 -2.56
N ILE A 475 1.40 16.45 -1.51
CA ILE A 475 1.05 16.15 -0.11
C ILE A 475 -0.32 16.73 0.26
N ALA A 476 -0.68 17.92 -0.24
CA ALA A 476 -2.00 18.51 -0.03
C ALA A 476 -3.12 17.62 -0.61
N CYS A 477 -2.90 17.01 -1.79
CA CYS A 477 -3.84 16.04 -2.35
C CYS A 477 -4.03 14.82 -1.43
N PHE A 478 -2.94 14.25 -0.88
CA PHE A 478 -3.05 13.16 0.09
C PHE A 478 -3.72 13.58 1.39
N SER A 479 -3.53 14.82 1.82
CA SER A 479 -4.20 15.39 3.02
C SER A 479 -5.71 15.43 2.84
N MET A 480 -6.20 15.81 1.65
CA MET A 480 -7.63 15.78 1.34
C MET A 480 -8.20 14.36 1.41
N VAL A 481 -7.53 13.40 0.76
CA VAL A 481 -7.94 11.98 0.81
C VAL A 481 -7.97 11.45 2.25
N TYR A 482 -6.97 11.83 3.05
CA TYR A 482 -6.90 11.45 4.46
C TYR A 482 -8.07 12.04 5.28
N MET A 483 -8.41 13.31 5.09
CA MET A 483 -9.54 13.95 5.77
C MET A 483 -10.89 13.34 5.38
N GLU A 484 -11.07 12.96 4.12
CA GLU A 484 -12.26 12.23 3.66
C GLU A 484 -12.37 10.84 4.30
N ALA A 485 -11.24 10.13 4.41
CA ALA A 485 -11.19 8.80 5.02
C ALA A 485 -11.36 8.83 6.55
N GLN A 486 -10.85 9.88 7.23
CA GLN A 486 -10.86 10.03 8.68
C GLN A 486 -11.43 11.39 9.12
N PRO A 487 -12.76 11.62 9.01
CA PRO A 487 -13.38 12.91 9.32
C PRO A 487 -13.18 13.34 10.78
N LYS A 488 -13.03 12.38 11.72
CA LYS A 488 -12.77 12.65 13.14
C LYS A 488 -11.41 13.31 13.40
N ARG A 489 -10.44 13.13 12.50
CA ARG A 489 -9.08 13.68 12.61
C ARG A 489 -8.83 14.84 11.65
N ALA A 490 -9.83 15.20 10.83
CA ALA A 490 -9.70 16.30 9.87
C ALA A 490 -9.37 17.64 10.55
N LEU A 491 -9.94 17.91 11.73
CA LEU A 491 -9.66 19.13 12.48
C LEU A 491 -8.18 19.25 12.91
N GLU A 492 -7.51 18.14 13.23
CA GLU A 492 -6.09 18.14 13.56
C GLU A 492 -5.23 18.48 12.32
N VAL A 493 -5.59 17.92 11.16
CA VAL A 493 -4.91 18.20 9.89
C VAL A 493 -5.07 19.67 9.49
N VAL A 494 -6.30 20.19 9.57
CA VAL A 494 -6.57 21.61 9.30
C VAL A 494 -5.78 22.51 10.25
N ALA A 495 -5.79 22.20 11.55
CA ALA A 495 -5.03 22.98 12.53
C ALA A 495 -3.53 22.99 12.24
N ILE A 496 -2.94 21.88 11.76
CA ILE A 496 -1.51 21.85 11.39
C ILE A 496 -1.24 22.75 10.19
N VAL A 497 -2.10 22.72 9.16
CA VAL A 497 -1.92 23.51 7.93
C VAL A 497 -2.23 24.99 8.14
N ASP A 498 -3.16 25.34 9.04
CA ASP A 498 -3.54 26.71 9.39
C ASP A 498 -2.34 27.59 9.78
N HIS A 499 -1.31 27.00 10.39
CA HIS A 499 -0.06 27.68 10.74
C HIS A 499 0.66 28.30 9.52
N LEU A 500 0.39 27.84 8.29
CA LEU A 500 0.95 28.41 7.08
C LEU A 500 0.20 29.65 6.56
N LEU A 501 -1.10 29.80 6.88
CA LEU A 501 -1.94 30.87 6.31
C LEU A 501 -1.41 32.27 6.56
N PRO A 502 -0.92 32.64 7.77
CA PRO A 502 -0.38 33.97 8.02
C PRO A 502 0.89 34.25 7.19
N MET A 503 1.75 33.25 7.04
CA MET A 503 3.02 33.39 6.30
C MET A 503 2.76 33.57 4.80
N VAL A 504 1.92 32.72 4.21
CA VAL A 504 1.54 32.82 2.78
C VAL A 504 0.79 34.13 2.49
N SER A 505 -0.13 34.54 3.37
CA SER A 505 -0.86 35.80 3.25
C SER A 505 0.06 37.03 3.30
N SER A 506 1.11 36.99 4.13
CA SER A 506 2.09 38.07 4.20
C SER A 506 2.90 38.21 2.91
N VAL A 507 3.37 37.10 2.33
CA VAL A 507 4.12 37.10 1.07
C VAL A 507 3.25 37.53 -0.10
N ASN A 508 2.01 37.05 -0.15
CA ASN A 508 1.04 37.46 -1.17
C ASN A 508 0.67 38.94 -1.04
N GLY A 509 0.57 39.47 0.18
CA GLY A 509 0.34 40.90 0.44
C GLY A 509 1.49 41.78 -0.05
N VAL A 510 2.74 41.34 0.17
CA VAL A 510 3.95 42.02 -0.32
C VAL A 510 4.05 41.93 -1.85
N ALA A 511 3.73 40.79 -2.46
CA ALA A 511 3.69 40.64 -3.93
C ALA A 511 2.63 41.53 -4.57
N LYS A 512 1.46 41.70 -3.93
CA LYS A 512 0.39 42.59 -4.40
C LYS A 512 0.74 44.07 -4.26
N GLN A 513 1.54 44.44 -3.24
CA GLN A 513 2.11 45.77 -3.09
C GLN A 513 3.24 46.03 -4.10
N ALA A 514 4.07 45.02 -4.39
CA ALA A 514 5.11 45.11 -5.41
C ALA A 514 4.52 45.20 -6.83
N SER A 515 3.44 44.48 -7.14
CA SER A 515 2.76 44.55 -8.43
C SER A 515 2.04 45.89 -8.63
N SER A 516 1.46 46.45 -7.57
CA SER A 516 0.84 47.80 -7.62
C SER A 516 1.88 48.93 -7.66
N ALA A 517 3.13 48.68 -7.24
CA ALA A 517 4.25 49.58 -7.44
C ALA A 517 4.93 49.40 -8.82
N SER A 518 4.93 48.18 -9.39
CA SER A 518 5.50 47.89 -10.71
C SER A 518 4.57 48.24 -11.88
N ASP A 519 3.27 48.45 -11.64
CA ASP A 519 2.35 48.99 -12.64
C ASP A 519 2.70 50.45 -13.05
N TYR A 520 3.70 51.07 -12.43
CA TYR A 520 4.31 52.31 -12.89
C TYR A 520 5.55 52.13 -13.77
N PHE A 521 6.15 50.93 -13.87
CA PHE A 521 7.28 50.66 -14.76
C PHE A 521 7.31 49.21 -15.28
N ASP A 522 6.92 49.10 -16.55
CA ASP A 522 7.29 48.09 -17.54
C ASP A 522 6.57 46.73 -17.54
N GLY A 523 6.03 46.41 -18.72
CA GLY A 523 5.20 45.24 -18.98
C GLY A 523 6.00 44.07 -19.51
N THR A 524 6.14 43.00 -18.72
CA THR A 524 6.41 41.66 -19.23
C THR A 524 5.70 40.60 -18.38
N HIS A 525 4.60 40.06 -18.91
CA HIS A 525 3.80 39.00 -18.30
C HIS A 525 4.46 37.63 -18.46
N ARG A 526 4.84 36.97 -17.35
CA ARG A 526 4.98 35.49 -17.37
C ARG A 526 4.80 34.73 -16.04
N ASP A 527 4.70 35.38 -14.88
CA ASP A 527 4.63 34.66 -13.58
C ASP A 527 3.24 34.50 -12.94
N SER A 528 2.16 35.02 -13.54
CA SER A 528 0.83 35.08 -12.90
C SER A 528 0.00 33.77 -12.90
N LEU A 529 0.49 32.70 -13.52
CA LEU A 529 -0.25 31.42 -13.61
C LEU A 529 0.15 30.39 -12.53
N LEU A 530 1.29 30.56 -11.87
CA LEU A 530 1.81 29.61 -10.87
C LEU A 530 1.28 29.90 -9.45
N ASP A 531 1.12 31.16 -9.05
CA ASP A 531 0.54 31.53 -7.74
C ASP A 531 -0.92 31.08 -7.59
N ARG A 532 -1.69 31.06 -8.69
CA ARG A 532 -3.09 30.59 -8.69
C ARG A 532 -3.24 29.11 -8.30
N ARG A 533 -2.20 28.29 -8.43
CA ARG A 533 -2.26 26.85 -8.08
C ARG A 533 -2.15 26.60 -6.58
N ILE A 534 -1.40 27.43 -5.85
CA ILE A 534 -1.34 27.36 -4.39
C ILE A 534 -2.66 27.85 -3.79
N ASP A 535 -3.18 28.97 -4.31
CA ASP A 535 -4.49 29.52 -3.90
C ASP A 535 -5.63 28.54 -4.17
N ALA A 536 -5.65 27.84 -5.32
CA ALA A 536 -6.66 26.83 -5.61
C ALA A 536 -6.57 25.60 -4.69
N SER A 537 -5.36 25.24 -4.24
CA SER A 537 -5.14 24.10 -3.35
C SER A 537 -5.57 24.44 -1.91
N LEU A 538 -5.27 25.64 -1.43
CA LEU A 538 -5.70 26.15 -0.12
C LEU A 538 -7.22 26.42 -0.08
N HIS A 539 -7.81 26.99 -1.13
CA HIS A 539 -9.27 27.14 -1.21
C HIS A 539 -10.02 25.81 -1.33
N SER A 540 -9.39 24.74 -1.82
CA SER A 540 -10.03 23.41 -1.79
C SER A 540 -10.08 22.85 -0.36
N ILE A 541 -9.09 23.19 0.49
CA ILE A 541 -9.08 22.86 1.93
C ILE A 541 -10.13 23.70 2.69
N ASP A 542 -10.29 24.99 2.39
CA ASP A 542 -11.38 25.82 2.96
C ASP A 542 -12.77 25.25 2.67
N ARG A 543 -12.98 24.69 1.47
CA ARG A 543 -14.26 24.03 1.12
C ARG A 543 -14.50 22.76 1.93
N ALA A 544 -13.46 22.02 2.30
CA ALA A 544 -13.58 20.87 3.18
C ALA A 544 -13.98 21.29 4.61
N GLU A 545 -13.49 22.43 5.09
CA GLU A 545 -13.89 23.00 6.39
C GLU A 545 -15.40 23.30 6.45
N CYS A 546 -15.96 23.84 5.37
CA CYS A 546 -17.40 24.07 5.22
C CYS A 546 -18.22 22.76 5.18
N SER A 547 -17.70 21.68 4.58
CA SER A 547 -18.41 20.40 4.53
C SER A 547 -18.39 19.63 5.86
N VAL A 548 -17.38 19.86 6.70
CA VAL A 548 -17.27 19.22 8.02
C VAL A 548 -18.12 19.93 9.08
N ARG A 549 -18.33 21.25 8.98
CA ARG A 549 -19.26 21.97 9.88
C ARG A 549 -20.75 21.71 9.61
N VAL A 550 -21.09 21.04 8.50
CA VAL A 550 -22.48 20.79 8.07
C VAL A 550 -22.90 19.31 8.27
N ARG A 551 -22.06 18.45 8.86
CA ARG A 551 -22.39 17.05 9.19
C ARG A 551 -22.44 16.75 10.68
#